data_AF-A0A971UTH2-F1
#
_entry.id   AF-A0A971UTH2-F1
#
_cell.length_a   1.000
_cell.length_b   1.000
_cell.length_c   1.000
_cell.angle_alpha   90.00
_cell.angle_beta   90.00
_cell.angle_gamma   90.00
#
_symmetry.space_group_name_H-M   'P 1'
#
loop_
_entity.id
_entity.type
_entity.pdbx_description
1 polymer ?
#
loop_
_entity_poly.entity_id
_entity_poly.type
_entity_poly.pdbx_seq_one_letter_code
_entity_poly.pdbx_strand_id
1 'polypeptide(L)'
;MFNVKRAEAGLTVVEVILSLAIIGMIVVVFVPIFTMSAKTNEKSKVTLEATYIGQKAMEEIYSLISKSSSYEELKGRLEAKGYDLISDEDKEVVYESKAKKYLTLKLKKEGGDLIRVLVRVYKDETKEQLKAQYESLYILGREGVFGEGQ
;
A
#
# COMPACT_ATOMS: atom_id res chain seq x y z
N MET A 1 -42.85 47.02 -42.23
CA MET A 1 -42.26 45.69 -42.51
C MET A 1 -40.75 45.82 -42.31
N PHE A 2 -40.23 45.45 -41.14
CA PHE A 2 -38.80 45.56 -40.84
C PHE A 2 -38.09 44.32 -41.39
N ASN A 3 -37.27 44.54 -42.40
CA ASN A 3 -36.53 43.50 -43.09
C ASN A 3 -35.29 43.15 -42.26
N VAL A 4 -35.32 42.02 -41.54
CA VAL A 4 -34.17 41.52 -40.78
C VAL A 4 -33.18 40.92 -41.77
N LYS A 5 -32.14 41.67 -42.13
CA LYS A 5 -30.98 41.09 -42.82
C LYS A 5 -30.26 40.15 -41.85
N ARG A 6 -30.23 38.85 -42.18
CA ARG A 6 -29.29 37.91 -41.56
C ARG A 6 -27.88 38.33 -41.97
N ALA A 7 -27.14 38.92 -41.04
CA ALA A 7 -25.71 39.07 -41.19
C ALA A 7 -25.08 37.72 -40.82
N GLU A 8 -24.70 36.92 -41.82
CA GLU A 8 -23.73 35.85 -41.59
C GLU A 8 -22.37 36.51 -41.38
N ALA A 9 -22.11 36.93 -40.14
CA ALA A 9 -20.83 37.47 -39.74
C ALA A 9 -19.82 36.31 -39.70
N GLY A 10 -18.93 36.27 -40.69
CA GLY A 10 -17.76 35.38 -40.65
C GLY A 10 -16.90 35.67 -39.42
N LEU A 11 -16.29 34.61 -38.87
CA LEU A 11 -15.43 34.67 -37.69
C LEU A 11 -14.33 35.72 -37.87
N THR A 12 -14.25 36.72 -36.98
CA THR A 12 -13.22 37.76 -37.08
C THR A 12 -11.88 37.25 -36.53
N VAL A 13 -10.76 37.73 -37.07
CA VAL A 13 -9.41 37.34 -36.59
C VAL A 13 -9.23 37.64 -35.10
N VAL A 14 -9.80 38.75 -34.63
CA VAL A 14 -9.75 39.15 -33.20
C VAL A 14 -10.47 38.15 -32.31
N GLU A 15 -11.63 37.66 -32.75
CA GLU A 15 -12.42 36.66 -32.02
C GLU A 15 -11.69 35.31 -31.93
N VAL A 16 -10.98 34.90 -32.98
CA VAL A 16 -10.11 33.71 -32.97
C VAL A 16 -8.98 33.85 -31.97
N ILE A 17 -8.28 34.99 -31.96
CA ILE A 17 -7.17 35.25 -31.04
C ILE A 17 -7.66 35.26 -29.60
N LEU A 18 -8.80 35.92 -29.33
CA LEU A 18 -9.39 35.96 -27.99
C LEU A 18 -9.82 34.57 -27.52
N SER A 19 -10.42 33.77 -28.39
CA SER A 19 -10.82 32.39 -28.09
C SER A 19 -9.60 31.52 -27.76
N LEU A 20 -8.52 31.61 -28.54
CA LEU A 20 -7.28 30.89 -28.26
C LEU A 20 -6.61 31.36 -26.95
N ALA A 21 -6.68 32.65 -26.63
CA ALA A 21 -6.16 33.17 -25.37
C ALA A 21 -6.93 32.61 -24.16
N ILE A 22 -8.25 32.55 -24.24
CA ILE A 22 -9.10 31.96 -23.19
C ILE A 22 -8.83 30.46 -23.07
N ILE A 23 -8.75 29.72 -24.18
CA ILE A 23 -8.40 28.29 -24.17
C ILE A 23 -7.02 28.07 -23.54
N GLY A 24 -6.03 28.89 -23.89
CA GLY A 24 -4.69 28.82 -23.29
C GLY A 24 -4.71 29.01 -21.78
N MET A 25 -5.47 29.99 -21.29
CA MET A 25 -5.63 30.23 -19.85
C MET A 25 -6.27 29.03 -19.14
N ILE A 26 -7.28 28.41 -19.76
CA ILE A 26 -7.91 27.18 -19.25
C ILE A 26 -6.87 26.04 -19.20
N VAL A 27 -6.16 25.77 -20.29
CA VAL A 27 -5.18 24.67 -20.35
C VAL A 27 -4.12 24.78 -19.25
N VAL A 28 -3.62 25.99 -18.98
CA VAL A 28 -2.63 26.23 -17.91
C VAL A 28 -3.14 25.80 -16.53
N VAL A 29 -4.43 25.99 -16.26
CA VAL A 29 -5.04 25.58 -14.98
C VAL A 29 -5.28 24.07 -14.92
N PHE A 30 -5.73 23.46 -16.02
CA PHE A 30 -6.17 22.06 -16.01
C PHE A 30 -5.02 21.04 -16.12
N VAL A 31 -3.95 21.34 -16.87
CA VAL A 31 -2.78 20.46 -17.02
C VAL A 31 -2.16 20.02 -15.67
N PRO A 32 -1.89 20.92 -14.71
CA PRO A 32 -1.33 20.51 -13.42
C PRO A 32 -2.33 19.66 -12.61
N ILE A 33 -3.64 19.94 -12.70
CA ILE A 33 -4.68 19.17 -12.01
C ILE A 33 -4.70 17.72 -12.52
N PHE A 34 -4.64 17.51 -13.83
CA PHE A 34 -4.58 16.16 -14.41
C PHE A 34 -3.30 15.43 -14.02
N THR A 35 -2.16 16.12 -14.03
CA THR A 35 -0.87 15.55 -13.62
C THR A 35 -0.88 15.13 -12.16
N MET A 36 -1.42 15.98 -11.28
CA MET A 36 -1.57 15.68 -9.85
C MET A 36 -2.54 14.52 -9.61
N SER A 37 -3.64 14.47 -10.37
CA SER A 37 -4.62 13.38 -10.30
C SER A 37 -3.99 12.04 -10.71
N ALA A 38 -3.23 12.01 -11.79
CA ALA A 38 -2.53 10.80 -12.24
C ALA A 38 -1.53 10.30 -11.18
N LYS A 39 -0.71 11.20 -10.62
CA LYS A 39 0.25 10.85 -9.54
C LYS A 39 -0.46 10.37 -8.28
N THR A 40 -1.56 11.01 -7.90
CA THR A 40 -2.35 10.63 -6.72
C THR A 40 -2.97 9.25 -6.92
N ASN A 41 -3.51 8.97 -8.11
CA ASN A 41 -4.09 7.67 -8.42
C ASN A 41 -3.06 6.54 -8.37
N GLU A 42 -1.87 6.75 -8.94
CA GLU A 42 -0.76 5.79 -8.85
C GLU A 42 -0.37 5.54 -7.38
N LYS A 43 -0.19 6.61 -6.60
CA LYS A 43 0.17 6.50 -5.17
C LYS A 43 -0.91 5.75 -4.38
N SER A 44 -2.19 6.04 -4.64
CA SER A 44 -3.31 5.35 -4.00
C SER A 44 -3.33 3.87 -4.35
N LYS A 45 -3.13 3.51 -5.63
CA LYS A 45 -3.04 2.12 -6.07
C LYS A 45 -1.94 1.37 -5.33
N VAL A 46 -0.72 1.91 -5.31
CA VAL A 46 0.43 1.30 -4.63
C VAL A 46 0.16 1.12 -3.13
N THR A 47 -0.47 2.12 -2.50
CA THR A 47 -0.80 2.06 -1.06
C THR A 47 -1.87 1.01 -0.76
N LEU A 48 -2.91 0.92 -1.59
CA LEU A 48 -3.97 -0.08 -1.46
C LEU A 48 -3.43 -1.50 -1.67
N GLU A 49 -2.59 -1.71 -2.68
CA GLU A 49 -1.94 -2.99 -2.92
C GLU A 49 -1.04 -3.38 -1.74
N ALA A 50 -0.23 -2.45 -1.22
CA ALA A 50 0.62 -2.70 -0.05
C ALA A 50 -0.20 -3.04 1.21
N THR A 51 -1.32 -2.35 1.41
CA THR A 51 -2.28 -2.60 2.51
C THR A 51 -2.86 -4.01 2.38
N TYR A 52 -3.39 -4.37 1.21
CA TYR A 52 -3.95 -5.70 0.96
C TYR A 52 -2.92 -6.83 1.16
N ILE A 53 -1.69 -6.62 0.67
CA ILE A 53 -0.61 -7.58 0.84
C ILE A 53 -0.24 -7.72 2.33
N GLY A 54 -0.11 -6.62 3.05
CA GLY A 54 0.24 -6.62 4.48
C GLY A 54 -0.83 -7.27 5.34
N GLN A 55 -2.11 -6.97 5.07
CA GLN A 55 -3.24 -7.60 5.77
C GLN A 55 -3.26 -9.12 5.51
N LYS A 56 -3.14 -9.55 4.25
CA LYS A 56 -3.12 -10.97 3.90
C LYS A 56 -1.95 -11.71 4.55
N ALA A 57 -0.78 -11.08 4.60
CA ALA A 57 0.39 -11.64 5.29
C ALA A 57 0.11 -11.77 6.79
N MET A 58 -0.51 -10.78 7.42
CA MET A 58 -0.86 -10.83 8.85
C MET A 58 -1.89 -11.94 9.14
N GLU A 59 -2.91 -12.09 8.30
CA GLU A 59 -3.89 -13.19 8.39
C GLU A 59 -3.23 -14.57 8.25
N GLU A 60 -2.28 -14.70 7.32
CA GLU A 60 -1.52 -15.93 7.13
C GLU A 60 -0.65 -16.25 8.35
N ILE A 61 0.10 -15.27 8.86
CA ILE A 61 0.95 -15.44 10.05
C ILE A 61 0.10 -15.78 11.26
N TYR A 62 -1.04 -15.14 11.46
CA TYR A 62 -1.99 -15.50 12.52
C TYR A 62 -2.42 -16.96 12.42
N SER A 63 -2.79 -17.43 11.21
CA SER A 63 -3.14 -18.84 10.99
C SER A 63 -1.99 -19.80 11.28
N LEU A 64 -0.74 -19.38 11.04
CA LEU A 64 0.44 -20.17 11.37
C LEU A 64 0.68 -20.21 12.88
N ILE A 65 0.56 -19.07 13.57
CA ILE A 65 0.73 -18.96 15.02
C ILE A 65 -0.32 -19.79 15.77
N SER A 66 -1.59 -19.75 15.34
CA SER A 66 -2.66 -20.52 15.98
C SER A 66 -2.49 -22.04 15.81
N LYS A 67 -1.78 -22.48 14.76
CA LYS A 67 -1.48 -23.89 14.46
C LYS A 67 -0.12 -24.36 15.00
N SER A 68 0.66 -23.46 15.61
CA SER A 68 1.99 -23.78 16.12
C SER A 68 1.93 -23.86 17.64
N SER A 69 2.47 -24.95 18.20
CA SER A 69 2.53 -25.16 19.65
C SER A 69 3.87 -24.68 20.22
N SER A 70 4.89 -24.55 19.37
CA SER A 70 6.22 -24.05 19.74
C SER A 70 6.72 -22.99 18.75
N TYR A 71 7.69 -22.18 19.19
CA TYR A 71 8.32 -21.20 18.32
C TYR A 71 9.11 -21.86 17.18
N GLU A 72 9.73 -23.01 17.43
CA GLU A 72 10.46 -23.79 16.43
C GLU A 72 9.52 -24.33 15.34
N GLU A 73 8.33 -24.79 15.71
CA GLU A 73 7.30 -25.20 14.74
C GLU A 73 6.85 -24.03 13.86
N LEU A 74 6.70 -22.83 14.45
CA LEU A 74 6.37 -21.62 13.72
C LEU A 74 7.46 -21.26 12.71
N LYS A 75 8.75 -21.32 13.11
CA LYS A 75 9.88 -21.10 12.20
C LYS A 75 9.85 -22.07 11.01
N GLY A 76 9.73 -23.37 11.28
CA GLY A 76 9.68 -24.39 10.23
C GLY A 76 8.50 -24.22 9.27
N ARG A 77 7.33 -23.81 9.78
CA ARG A 77 6.15 -23.50 8.95
C ARG A 77 6.35 -22.26 8.09
N LEU A 78 7.03 -21.23 8.59
CA LEU A 78 7.35 -20.02 7.82
C LEU A 78 8.34 -20.33 6.69
N GLU A 79 9.38 -21.11 6.96
CA GLU A 79 10.35 -21.55 5.95
C GLU A 79 9.68 -22.40 4.86
N ALA A 80 8.81 -23.34 5.25
CA ALA A 80 8.02 -24.15 4.32
C ALA A 80 7.08 -23.31 3.44
N LYS A 81 6.65 -22.13 3.93
CA LYS A 81 5.84 -21.16 3.19
C LYS A 81 6.65 -20.23 2.30
N GLY A 82 7.98 -20.35 2.29
CA GLY A 82 8.86 -19.56 1.43
C GLY A 82 9.29 -18.23 2.04
N TYR A 83 9.31 -18.12 3.36
CA TYR A 83 9.97 -17.03 4.07
C TYR A 83 11.43 -17.41 4.36
N ASP A 84 12.38 -16.63 3.83
CA ASP A 84 13.79 -16.77 4.14
C ASP A 84 14.15 -16.01 5.41
N LEU A 85 14.87 -16.67 6.30
CA LEU A 85 15.47 -16.08 7.48
C LEU A 85 16.60 -15.13 7.07
N ILE A 86 16.47 -13.85 7.39
CA ILE A 86 17.50 -12.83 7.13
C ILE A 86 18.39 -12.64 8.37
N SER A 87 17.79 -12.70 9.55
CA SER A 87 18.46 -12.43 10.81
C SER A 87 17.74 -13.16 11.94
N ASP A 88 18.53 -13.81 12.80
CA ASP A 88 18.09 -14.53 13.99
C ASP A 88 18.89 -13.99 15.18
N GLU A 89 18.31 -13.06 15.92
CA GLU A 89 18.82 -12.61 17.20
C GLU A 89 17.97 -13.26 18.31
N ASP A 90 18.55 -13.46 19.50
CA ASP A 90 17.96 -14.18 20.65
C ASP A 90 16.48 -13.82 20.97
N LYS A 91 16.02 -12.64 20.57
CA LYS A 91 14.65 -12.15 20.82
C LYS A 91 13.93 -11.60 19.59
N GLU A 92 14.60 -11.45 18.44
CA GLU A 92 14.04 -10.87 17.22
C GLU A 92 14.48 -11.67 16.00
N VAL A 93 13.52 -12.15 15.22
CA VAL A 93 13.79 -12.89 14.00
C VAL A 93 13.12 -12.21 12.82
N VAL A 94 13.90 -11.97 11.76
CA VAL A 94 13.45 -11.26 10.57
C VAL A 94 13.41 -12.22 9.38
N TYR A 95 12.28 -12.22 8.69
CA TYR A 95 11.98 -13.02 7.53
C TYR A 95 11.69 -12.14 6.30
N GLU A 96 12.08 -12.60 5.13
CA GLU A 96 11.72 -12.02 3.82
C GLU A 96 10.99 -13.05 2.97
N SER A 97 9.96 -12.62 2.24
CA SER A 97 9.27 -13.52 1.32
C SER A 97 10.08 -13.71 0.03
N LYS A 98 10.39 -14.98 -0.33
CA LYS A 98 11.06 -15.34 -1.60
C LYS A 98 10.37 -14.78 -2.83
N ALA A 99 9.04 -14.80 -2.82
CA ALA A 99 8.22 -14.37 -3.95
C ALA A 99 8.01 -12.86 -3.98
N LYS A 100 8.20 -12.17 -2.84
CA LYS A 100 7.88 -10.75 -2.66
C LYS A 100 8.93 -10.10 -1.75
N LYS A 101 10.11 -9.80 -2.29
CA LYS A 101 11.24 -9.21 -1.53
C LYS A 101 10.95 -7.84 -0.90
N TYR A 102 9.85 -7.20 -1.30
CA TYR A 102 9.32 -5.99 -0.67
C TYR A 102 8.44 -6.27 0.57
N LEU A 103 8.32 -7.52 1.03
CA LEU A 103 7.61 -7.92 2.25
C LEU A 103 8.61 -8.45 3.28
N THR A 104 8.64 -7.84 4.45
CA THR A 104 9.42 -8.33 5.59
C THR A 104 8.53 -8.60 6.79
N LEU A 105 8.77 -9.73 7.45
CA LEU A 105 8.12 -10.14 8.68
C LEU A 105 9.15 -10.11 9.80
N LYS A 106 8.82 -9.52 10.94
CA LYS A 106 9.61 -9.62 12.16
C LYS A 106 8.80 -10.27 13.28
N LEU A 107 9.42 -11.21 13.97
CA LEU A 107 8.87 -11.86 15.15
C LEU A 107 9.72 -11.50 16.34
N LYS A 108 9.12 -10.89 17.37
CA LYS A 108 9.81 -10.58 18.63
C LYS A 108 9.18 -11.33 19.78
N LYS A 109 9.98 -12.04 20.57
CA LYS A 109 9.53 -12.76 21.77
C LYS A 109 9.51 -11.80 22.96
N GLU A 110 8.33 -11.53 23.50
CA GLU A 110 8.16 -10.60 24.64
C GLU A 110 8.17 -11.33 26.01
N GLY A 111 7.97 -12.65 26.04
CA GLY A 111 8.02 -13.48 27.24
C GLY A 111 6.91 -14.52 27.28
N GLY A 112 7.19 -15.70 27.86
CA GLY A 112 6.26 -16.84 27.80
C GLY A 112 5.92 -17.21 26.36
N ASP A 113 4.62 -17.34 26.07
CA ASP A 113 4.04 -17.68 24.76
C ASP A 113 3.62 -16.46 23.94
N LEU A 114 3.97 -15.23 24.37
CA LEU A 114 3.65 -13.99 23.67
C LEU A 114 4.66 -13.65 22.58
N ILE A 115 4.14 -13.47 21.36
CA ILE A 115 4.92 -13.12 20.17
C ILE A 115 4.35 -11.83 19.58
N ARG A 116 5.22 -10.83 19.42
CA ARG A 116 4.93 -9.62 18.65
C ARG A 116 5.28 -9.87 17.19
N VAL A 117 4.31 -9.65 16.31
CA VAL A 117 4.46 -9.79 14.86
C VAL A 117 4.45 -8.41 14.24
N LEU A 118 5.47 -8.11 13.44
CA LEU A 118 5.55 -6.88 12.65
C LEU A 118 5.66 -7.25 11.17
N VAL A 119 4.67 -6.86 10.38
CA VAL A 119 4.69 -7.01 8.92
C VAL A 119 4.95 -5.63 8.30
N ARG A 120 5.96 -5.54 7.43
CA ARG A 120 6.27 -4.33 6.67
C ARG A 120 6.24 -4.62 5.19
N VAL A 121 5.54 -3.76 4.45
CA VAL A 121 5.43 -3.80 3.00
C VAL A 121 6.04 -2.53 2.42
N TYR A 122 7.05 -2.72 1.58
CA TYR A 122 7.77 -1.65 0.90
C TYR A 122 7.26 -1.49 -0.53
N LYS A 123 7.61 -0.36 -1.16
CA LYS A 123 7.30 -0.10 -2.57
C LYS A 123 7.99 -1.09 -3.50
N ASP A 124 9.27 -1.34 -3.24
CA ASP A 124 10.18 -2.06 -4.11
C ASP A 124 11.18 -2.87 -3.26
N GLU A 125 11.98 -3.72 -3.91
CA GLU A 125 12.97 -4.58 -3.26
C GLU A 125 14.11 -3.79 -2.57
N THR A 126 14.26 -2.51 -2.88
CA THR A 126 15.25 -1.62 -2.24
C THR A 126 14.89 -1.29 -0.79
N LYS A 127 13.63 -1.52 -0.37
CA LYS A 127 13.10 -1.26 0.97
C LYS A 127 13.25 0.19 1.47
N GLU A 128 13.52 1.14 0.58
CA GLU A 128 13.70 2.55 0.96
C GLU A 128 12.39 3.24 1.33
N GLN A 129 11.28 2.79 0.74
CA GLN A 129 9.96 3.39 0.94
C GLN A 129 8.99 2.38 1.55
N LEU A 130 8.75 2.50 2.85
CA LEU A 130 7.67 1.80 3.55
C LEU A 130 6.31 2.33 3.07
N LYS A 131 5.40 1.42 2.70
CA LYS A 131 4.04 1.75 2.23
C LYS A 131 2.96 1.28 3.19
N ALA A 132 3.16 0.15 3.86
CA ALA A 132 2.25 -0.33 4.89
C ALA A 132 3.02 -1.04 6.01
N GLN A 133 2.53 -0.90 7.24
CA GLN A 133 3.04 -1.61 8.40
C GLN A 133 1.89 -2.08 9.27
N TYR A 134 1.97 -3.32 9.73
CA TYR A 134 1.01 -3.94 10.65
C TYR A 134 1.77 -4.50 11.84
N GLU A 135 1.23 -4.29 13.03
CA GLU A 135 1.79 -4.78 14.28
C GLU A 135 0.68 -5.41 15.12
N SER A 136 0.93 -6.60 15.65
CA SER A 136 0.00 -7.26 16.56
C SER A 136 0.73 -8.17 17.54
N LEU A 137 0.10 -8.42 18.69
CA LEU A 137 0.56 -9.35 19.72
C LEU A 137 -0.31 -10.60 19.68
N TYR A 138 0.33 -11.76 19.60
CA TYR A 138 -0.34 -13.05 19.59
C TYR A 138 0.18 -13.95 20.70
N ILE A 139 -0.68 -14.88 21.12
CA ILE A 139 -0.32 -15.96 22.05
C ILE A 139 -0.20 -17.23 21.22
N LEU A 140 0.94 -17.91 21.34
CA LEU A 140 1.23 -19.15 20.62
C LEU A 140 0.22 -20.25 20.97
N GLY A 141 -0.23 -21.02 19.97
CA GLY A 141 -1.13 -22.16 20.18
C GLY A 141 -2.54 -21.82 20.68
N ARG A 142 -2.89 -20.53 20.78
CA ARG A 142 -4.25 -20.08 21.04
C ARG A 142 -4.75 -19.24 19.86
N GLU A 143 -5.99 -19.48 19.46
CA GLU A 143 -6.74 -18.46 18.71
C GLU A 143 -6.91 -17.26 19.64
N GLY A 144 -6.04 -16.27 19.47
CA GLY A 144 -6.02 -15.07 20.30
C GLY A 144 -7.33 -14.31 20.16
N VAL A 145 -7.99 -14.11 21.31
CA VAL A 145 -9.09 -13.17 21.51
C VAL A 145 -8.62 -11.79 21.08
N PHE A 146 -9.11 -11.31 19.95
CA PHE A 146 -8.94 -9.93 19.55
C PHE A 146 -9.42 -9.03 20.70
N GLY A 147 -8.60 -8.04 21.03
CA GLY A 147 -9.00 -6.93 21.88
C GLY A 147 -10.14 -6.18 21.22
N GLU A 148 -11.37 -6.49 21.64
CA GLU A 148 -12.38 -5.47 21.80
C GLU A 148 -12.01 -4.65 23.05
N GLY A 149 -11.37 -3.50 22.84
CA GLY A 149 -11.39 -2.38 23.77
C GLY A 149 -12.06 -1.23 23.02
N GLN A 150 -13.34 -1.00 23.27
CA GLN A 150 -13.86 0.09 24.11
C GLN A 150 -13.68 1.46 23.47
#